data_AF-A0A6I5CR83-F1
#
_entry.id   AF-A0A6I5CR83-F1
#
_cell.length_a   1.000
_cell.length_b   1.000
_cell.length_c   1.000
_cell.angle_alpha   90.00
_cell.angle_beta   90.00
_cell.angle_gamma   90.00
#
_symmetry.space_group_name_H-M   'P 1'
#
loop_
_entity.id
_entity.type
_entity.pdbx_description
1 polymer ?
#
loop_
_entity_poly.entity_id
_entity_poly.type
_entity_poly.pdbx_seq_one_letter_code
_entity_poly.pdbx_strand_id
1 'polypeptide(L)'
;MARRTVAAALAALAGAAAAVTAPAPAQAAAPGGKDVTAVMFEWNFASVAKACTDELGPDGYGFVQVSPPNEHIQGGTWWTAYQPVSYRIGSKFGDRAAFRSMVDTCHAAGVKVVADSVINHMANASGTGTAGSSFSKYDYPGTYSAADMDDCTSPVTNYADRWNVQHCELVGLPDLDTGEEYVRKTIAGYLDDLLSLGVDGFRIDAAKHIPEADLADIKSRLTEPGAYWKQETIGAAGEAVQPSEYYGTGDVQEFGYAYDLKRVFDSENLAELRNFGAAWGLLPSDRASVFVTNHDTERGGGTLTYKDGARYTLAHVFMLAWPYGSPDVHSGFEFGDKDAGGPGNGQVNACYSDGWKCQHAWREIAGMVGFRNTAAGAAVTDWWDDGGNRIAFGRGDKAYVVINHEGSALTRTFRTSLPAGDYCDVQSGRGVTVDSAGQFTATLAADTALALHTGARTCGGSSGGGDGGGGTTATGASFHVDATTRWGQNIYVTGDNAALGGWDPAKALKLDPAAYPVWKLDVALPAGTGFRYKYVRKDANGLVTWESGADRTAAVGTTGLLALNDT
;
A
#
# COMPACT_ATOMS: atom_id res chain seq x y z
N MET A 1 -49.16 -78.15 -17.01
CA MET A 1 -50.25 -77.49 -16.26
C MET A 1 -49.68 -76.80 -15.04
N ALA A 2 -50.32 -75.70 -14.63
CA ALA A 2 -50.10 -74.89 -13.42
C ALA A 2 -48.99 -73.80 -13.49
N ARG A 3 -49.49 -72.55 -13.49
CA ARG A 3 -48.79 -71.26 -13.35
C ARG A 3 -48.30 -71.06 -11.90
N ARG A 4 -47.21 -70.30 -11.69
CA ARG A 4 -47.21 -69.02 -10.95
C ARG A 4 -45.81 -68.38 -10.90
N THR A 5 -45.84 -67.07 -11.04
CA THR A 5 -44.78 -66.05 -11.04
C THR A 5 -43.97 -66.01 -9.74
N VAL A 6 -42.65 -65.75 -9.84
CA VAL A 6 -41.80 -65.32 -8.73
C VAL A 6 -41.07 -64.05 -9.16
N ALA A 7 -41.30 -62.96 -8.40
CA ALA A 7 -40.65 -61.68 -8.53
C ALA A 7 -39.47 -61.58 -7.54
N ALA A 8 -38.52 -60.73 -7.92
CA ALA A 8 -37.17 -60.60 -7.42
C ALA A 8 -37.02 -59.99 -6.02
N ALA A 9 -35.93 -60.35 -5.35
CA ALA A 9 -35.28 -59.54 -4.33
C ALA A 9 -33.75 -59.76 -4.45
N LEU A 10 -33.02 -58.73 -4.89
CA LEU A 10 -31.56 -58.71 -4.89
C LEU A 10 -31.13 -57.41 -4.21
N ALA A 11 -30.47 -57.59 -3.07
CA ALA A 11 -30.00 -56.55 -2.17
C ALA A 11 -28.83 -55.77 -2.79
N ALA A 12 -28.89 -54.45 -2.72
CA ALA A 12 -27.79 -53.55 -3.05
C ALA A 12 -26.84 -53.44 -1.85
N LEU A 13 -25.57 -53.81 -2.05
CA LEU A 13 -24.46 -53.52 -1.14
C LEU A 13 -23.84 -52.18 -1.55
N ALA A 14 -23.88 -51.22 -0.65
CA ALA A 14 -23.25 -49.91 -0.79
C ALA A 14 -21.72 -50.03 -0.68
N GLY A 15 -21.01 -49.65 -1.74
CA GLY A 15 -19.57 -49.39 -1.71
C GLY A 15 -19.32 -47.93 -1.36
N ALA A 16 -18.65 -47.68 -0.23
CA ALA A 16 -18.18 -46.36 0.14
C ALA A 16 -16.97 -46.00 -0.74
N ALA A 17 -17.16 -45.10 -1.70
CA ALA A 17 -16.08 -44.44 -2.40
C ALA A 17 -15.51 -43.34 -1.50
N ALA A 18 -14.25 -43.48 -1.09
CA ALA A 18 -13.50 -42.37 -0.50
C ALA A 18 -13.33 -41.30 -1.59
N ALA A 19 -14.04 -40.18 -1.44
CA ALA A 19 -13.86 -39.02 -2.28
C ALA A 19 -12.47 -38.43 -1.97
N VAL A 20 -11.54 -38.60 -2.89
CA VAL A 20 -10.31 -37.80 -2.94
C VAL A 20 -10.76 -36.38 -3.24
N THR A 21 -10.87 -35.53 -2.21
CA THR A 21 -11.09 -34.11 -2.39
C THR A 21 -9.85 -33.54 -3.08
N ALA A 22 -10.01 -33.07 -4.32
CA ALA A 22 -9.00 -32.25 -4.97
C ALA A 22 -8.66 -31.05 -4.05
N PRO A 23 -7.40 -30.59 -4.01
CA PRO A 23 -7.07 -29.37 -3.28
C PRO A 23 -7.96 -28.23 -3.78
N ALA A 24 -8.46 -27.44 -2.84
CA ALA A 24 -9.20 -26.23 -3.18
C ALA A 24 -8.34 -25.34 -4.09
N PRO A 25 -8.89 -24.71 -5.14
CA PRO A 25 -8.15 -23.71 -5.88
C PRO A 25 -7.74 -22.59 -4.92
N ALA A 26 -6.49 -22.10 -5.05
CA ALA A 26 -5.99 -20.97 -4.27
C ALA A 26 -7.00 -19.81 -4.31
N GLN A 27 -7.43 -19.35 -3.13
CA GLN A 27 -8.15 -18.10 -2.91
C GLN A 27 -7.19 -16.96 -3.27
N ALA A 28 -7.25 -16.40 -4.50
CA ALA A 28 -8.12 -15.29 -4.90
C ALA A 28 -7.82 -14.06 -4.04
N ALA A 29 -7.35 -12.98 -4.68
CA ALA A 29 -7.31 -11.58 -4.23
C ALA A 29 -7.39 -11.37 -2.71
N ALA A 30 -6.35 -10.78 -2.11
CA ALA A 30 -6.23 -10.43 -0.68
C ALA A 30 -7.56 -10.60 0.12
N PRO A 31 -7.70 -11.66 0.95
CA PRO A 31 -9.01 -12.13 1.41
C PRO A 31 -9.89 -11.06 2.07
N GLY A 32 -11.07 -10.79 1.51
CA GLY A 32 -12.05 -9.87 2.09
C GLY A 32 -12.69 -8.95 1.06
N GLY A 33 -13.52 -8.02 1.53
CA GLY A 33 -14.16 -7.00 0.68
C GLY A 33 -13.27 -5.77 0.40
N LYS A 34 -12.06 -5.72 0.96
CA LYS A 34 -11.08 -4.63 0.86
C LYS A 34 -9.74 -5.25 0.49
N ASP A 35 -9.20 -4.92 -0.67
CA ASP A 35 -8.03 -5.60 -1.25
C ASP A 35 -6.77 -4.71 -1.37
N VAL A 36 -6.83 -3.46 -0.90
CA VAL A 36 -5.69 -2.55 -0.87
C VAL A 36 -4.81 -2.86 0.34
N THR A 37 -3.51 -3.05 0.10
CA THR A 37 -2.48 -3.21 1.12
C THR A 37 -1.63 -1.95 1.24
N ALA A 38 -1.52 -1.38 2.44
CA ALA A 38 -0.49 -0.38 2.72
C ALA A 38 0.84 -1.08 3.08
N VAL A 39 1.88 -0.90 2.28
CA VAL A 39 3.21 -1.46 2.54
C VAL A 39 4.01 -0.45 3.37
N MET A 40 4.09 -0.66 4.68
CA MET A 40 4.68 0.26 5.65
C MET A 40 6.17 -0.06 5.84
N PHE A 41 6.96 0.32 4.85
CA PHE A 41 8.36 -0.09 4.71
C PHE A 41 9.28 0.64 5.70
N GLU A 42 10.02 -0.14 6.49
CA GLU A 42 10.91 0.29 7.59
C GLU A 42 10.21 1.01 8.76
N TRP A 43 8.87 0.96 8.85
CA TRP A 43 8.15 1.52 10.00
C TRP A 43 8.29 0.62 11.23
N ASN A 44 8.45 1.22 12.41
CA ASN A 44 8.42 0.47 13.66
C ASN A 44 6.99 0.02 14.00
N PHE A 45 6.86 -1.06 14.78
CA PHE A 45 5.54 -1.67 15.02
C PHE A 45 4.57 -0.72 15.73
N ALA A 46 5.06 0.15 16.62
CA ALA A 46 4.22 1.13 17.32
C ALA A 46 3.66 2.20 16.36
N SER A 47 4.45 2.69 15.41
CA SER A 47 4.02 3.64 14.40
C SER A 47 3.07 3.00 13.38
N VAL A 48 3.27 1.74 13.02
CA VAL A 48 2.29 0.99 12.21
C VAL A 48 0.95 0.86 12.95
N ALA A 49 0.98 0.50 14.23
CA ALA A 49 -0.23 0.37 15.05
C ALA A 49 -1.04 1.68 15.10
N LYS A 50 -0.35 2.81 15.29
CA LYS A 50 -0.96 4.14 15.24
C LYS A 50 -1.54 4.45 13.85
N ALA A 51 -0.81 4.13 12.78
CA ALA A 51 -1.30 4.38 11.43
C ALA A 51 -2.55 3.55 11.10
N CYS A 52 -2.63 2.32 11.63
CA CYS A 52 -3.82 1.49 11.51
C CYS A 52 -5.07 2.18 12.06
N THR A 53 -4.99 2.82 13.23
CA THR A 53 -6.13 3.49 13.86
C THR A 53 -6.46 4.84 13.24
N ASP A 54 -5.42 5.61 12.91
CA ASP A 54 -5.59 7.02 12.58
C ASP A 54 -5.86 7.24 11.08
N GLU A 55 -5.29 6.38 10.22
CA GLU A 55 -5.35 6.53 8.77
C GLU A 55 -5.89 5.27 8.07
N LEU A 56 -5.22 4.11 8.22
CA LEU A 56 -5.47 2.95 7.35
C LEU A 56 -6.88 2.37 7.51
N GLY A 57 -7.33 2.15 8.76
CA GLY A 57 -8.68 1.67 9.05
C GLY A 57 -9.76 2.63 8.55
N PRO A 58 -9.73 3.92 8.95
CA PRO A 58 -10.65 4.95 8.50
C PRO A 58 -10.73 5.13 6.96
N ASP A 59 -9.60 5.07 6.26
CA ASP A 59 -9.53 5.20 4.80
C ASP A 59 -9.97 3.93 4.07
N GLY A 60 -10.04 2.81 4.79
CA GLY A 60 -10.59 1.56 4.31
C GLY A 60 -9.57 0.61 3.70
N TYR A 61 -8.29 0.72 4.06
CA TYR A 61 -7.31 -0.31 3.71
C TYR A 61 -7.75 -1.66 4.26
N GLY A 62 -7.54 -2.71 3.47
CA GLY A 62 -7.84 -4.09 3.90
C GLY A 62 -6.69 -4.69 4.69
N PHE A 63 -5.46 -4.33 4.32
CA PHE A 63 -4.24 -4.93 4.83
C PHE A 63 -3.16 -3.87 5.10
N VAL A 64 -2.28 -4.19 6.04
CA VAL A 64 -0.98 -3.55 6.20
C VAL A 64 0.11 -4.62 6.05
N GLN A 65 1.10 -4.36 5.20
CA GLN A 65 2.32 -5.16 5.15
C GLN A 65 3.41 -4.46 5.96
N VAL A 66 4.06 -5.21 6.85
CA VAL A 66 5.19 -4.74 7.66
C VAL A 66 6.50 -5.37 7.19
N SER A 67 7.61 -4.64 7.37
CA SER A 67 8.97 -5.17 7.15
C SER A 67 9.26 -6.41 8.03
N PRO A 68 10.29 -7.22 7.68
CA PRO A 68 10.53 -8.49 8.34
C PRO A 68 10.62 -8.39 9.87
N PRO A 69 9.81 -9.16 10.62
CA PRO A 69 9.76 -9.08 12.08
C PRO A 69 10.79 -9.97 12.80
N ASN A 70 11.44 -10.88 12.06
CA ASN A 70 12.48 -11.74 12.61
C ASN A 70 13.73 -10.94 13.01
N GLU A 71 14.54 -11.56 13.85
CA GLU A 71 15.85 -11.09 14.22
C GLU A 71 16.77 -11.10 13.00
N HIS A 72 17.50 -10.01 12.83
CA HIS A 72 18.40 -9.83 11.70
C HIS A 72 19.72 -9.20 12.15
N ILE A 73 20.65 -9.00 11.21
CA ILE A 73 21.93 -8.35 11.50
C ILE A 73 21.74 -6.91 12.00
N GLN A 74 22.70 -6.41 12.76
CA GLN A 74 22.74 -5.00 13.15
C GLN A 74 23.10 -4.11 11.95
N GLY A 75 22.52 -2.93 11.86
CA GLY A 75 22.89 -1.94 10.86
C GLY A 75 21.74 -1.01 10.48
N GLY A 76 22.10 0.20 10.04
CA GLY A 76 21.15 1.25 9.67
C GLY A 76 20.75 1.26 8.20
N THR A 77 21.29 0.39 7.35
CA THR A 77 20.83 0.23 5.96
C THR A 77 19.49 -0.53 5.93
N TRP A 78 18.65 -0.29 4.93
CA TRP A 78 17.31 -0.93 4.91
C TRP A 78 17.43 -2.45 4.77
N TRP A 79 18.33 -2.93 3.90
CA TRP A 79 18.48 -4.35 3.59
C TRP A 79 19.00 -5.17 4.78
N THR A 80 19.45 -4.54 5.88
CA THR A 80 19.80 -5.29 7.10
C THR A 80 18.60 -6.06 7.65
N ALA A 81 17.37 -5.54 7.47
CA ALA A 81 16.14 -6.23 7.88
C ALA A 81 15.93 -7.55 7.13
N TYR A 82 16.52 -7.68 5.95
CA TYR A 82 16.40 -8.84 5.06
C TYR A 82 17.55 -9.84 5.23
N GLN A 83 18.37 -9.71 6.28
CA GLN A 83 19.42 -10.68 6.61
C GLN A 83 19.13 -11.36 7.95
N PRO A 84 18.23 -12.37 7.97
CA PRO A 84 17.86 -13.07 9.20
C PRO A 84 19.07 -13.77 9.82
N VAL A 85 19.13 -13.75 11.15
CA VAL A 85 20.14 -14.50 11.93
C VAL A 85 19.52 -15.54 12.84
N SER A 86 18.22 -15.43 13.09
CA SER A 86 17.37 -16.42 13.73
C SER A 86 15.91 -16.11 13.36
N TYR A 87 15.01 -17.05 13.61
CA TYR A 87 13.56 -16.80 13.47
C TYR A 87 12.88 -16.27 14.74
N ARG A 88 13.67 -15.77 15.71
CA ARG A 88 13.10 -15.06 16.86
C ARG A 88 12.48 -13.75 16.39
N ILE A 89 11.29 -13.41 16.86
CA ILE A 89 10.67 -12.11 16.58
C ILE A 89 11.33 -11.03 17.46
N GLY A 90 11.99 -10.08 16.83
CA GLY A 90 12.82 -9.07 17.50
C GLY A 90 13.76 -8.39 16.52
N SER A 91 13.21 -7.49 15.71
CA SER A 91 13.94 -6.72 14.70
C SER A 91 14.29 -5.31 15.21
N LYS A 92 14.94 -4.50 14.38
CA LYS A 92 15.15 -3.07 14.67
C LYS A 92 13.83 -2.27 14.80
N PHE A 93 12.70 -2.86 14.41
CA PHE A 93 11.36 -2.25 14.43
C PHE A 93 10.57 -2.52 15.73
N GLY A 94 11.07 -3.41 16.58
CA GLY A 94 10.46 -3.72 17.86
C GLY A 94 10.63 -5.18 18.25
N ASP A 95 10.33 -5.46 19.53
CA ASP A 95 10.32 -6.82 20.04
C ASP A 95 8.99 -7.55 19.73
N ARG A 96 8.92 -8.82 20.13
CA ARG A 96 7.73 -9.65 19.99
C ARG A 96 6.47 -9.04 20.61
N ALA A 97 6.59 -8.35 21.76
CA ALA A 97 5.44 -7.76 22.43
C ALA A 97 4.92 -6.54 21.65
N ALA A 98 5.81 -5.70 21.14
CA ALA A 98 5.46 -4.60 20.24
C ALA A 98 4.82 -5.11 18.94
N PHE A 99 5.35 -6.18 18.36
CA PHE A 99 4.76 -6.81 17.17
C PHE A 99 3.33 -7.31 17.44
N ARG A 100 3.13 -8.07 18.53
CA ARG A 100 1.80 -8.54 18.92
C ARG A 100 0.83 -7.39 19.17
N SER A 101 1.27 -6.35 19.88
CA SER A 101 0.45 -5.16 20.14
C SER A 101 0.04 -4.46 18.84
N MET A 102 0.93 -4.41 17.85
CA MET A 102 0.62 -3.84 16.54
C MET A 102 -0.45 -4.65 15.82
N VAL A 103 -0.31 -5.98 15.80
CA VAL A 103 -1.30 -6.88 15.20
C VAL A 103 -2.67 -6.69 15.83
N ASP A 104 -2.75 -6.76 17.16
CA ASP A 104 -4.02 -6.60 17.89
C ASP A 104 -4.66 -5.21 17.63
N THR A 105 -3.85 -4.16 17.52
CA THR A 105 -4.31 -2.79 17.24
C THR A 105 -4.84 -2.64 15.81
N CYS A 106 -4.11 -3.18 14.82
CA CYS A 106 -4.54 -3.15 13.42
C CYS A 106 -5.84 -3.94 13.23
N HIS A 107 -5.96 -5.11 13.84
CA HIS A 107 -7.20 -5.89 13.84
C HIS A 107 -8.37 -5.13 14.46
N ALA A 108 -8.16 -4.43 15.58
CA ALA A 108 -9.18 -3.58 16.20
C ALA A 108 -9.62 -2.42 15.29
N ALA A 109 -8.73 -1.92 14.42
CA ALA A 109 -9.04 -0.94 13.39
C ALA A 109 -9.64 -1.54 12.09
N GLY A 110 -9.82 -2.87 12.04
CA GLY A 110 -10.35 -3.57 10.86
C GLY A 110 -9.34 -3.75 9.72
N VAL A 111 -8.04 -3.67 10.02
CA VAL A 111 -6.93 -3.84 9.08
C VAL A 111 -6.20 -5.14 9.39
N LYS A 112 -6.09 -6.03 8.39
CA LYS A 112 -5.36 -7.29 8.49
C LYS A 112 -3.85 -7.07 8.36
N VAL A 113 -3.03 -7.97 8.90
CA VAL A 113 -1.57 -7.84 8.90
C VAL A 113 -0.92 -8.89 8.00
N VAL A 114 -0.10 -8.44 7.06
CA VAL A 114 0.79 -9.26 6.24
C VAL A 114 2.23 -9.07 6.72
N ALA A 115 2.93 -10.15 7.08
CA ALA A 115 4.33 -10.09 7.47
C ALA A 115 5.23 -10.35 6.25
N ASP A 116 6.17 -9.44 5.95
CA ASP A 116 7.27 -9.75 5.04
C ASP A 116 8.16 -10.83 5.67
N SER A 117 8.41 -11.91 4.94
CA SER A 117 8.98 -13.16 5.47
C SER A 117 10.14 -13.62 4.62
N VAL A 118 11.34 -13.57 5.21
CA VAL A 118 12.59 -13.98 4.55
C VAL A 118 12.89 -15.43 4.88
N ILE A 119 12.62 -16.30 3.92
CA ILE A 119 12.71 -17.76 4.08
C ILE A 119 13.62 -18.45 3.05
N ASN A 120 14.25 -17.67 2.15
CA ASN A 120 15.20 -18.18 1.17
C ASN A 120 16.60 -18.38 1.75
N HIS A 121 17.06 -17.43 2.57
CA HIS A 121 18.47 -17.33 2.95
C HIS A 121 18.64 -16.85 4.38
N MET A 122 19.88 -16.92 4.87
CA MET A 122 20.32 -16.37 6.14
C MET A 122 21.36 -15.25 5.95
N ALA A 123 21.78 -14.59 7.03
CA ALA A 123 22.67 -13.44 6.97
C ALA A 123 24.11 -13.77 6.51
N ASN A 124 24.66 -12.97 5.61
CA ASN A 124 26.06 -13.06 5.18
C ASN A 124 26.99 -12.17 6.04
N ALA A 125 27.06 -12.44 7.34
CA ALA A 125 27.90 -11.70 8.28
C ALA A 125 28.25 -12.54 9.51
N SER A 126 28.94 -11.94 10.48
CA SER A 126 29.13 -12.51 11.81
C SER A 126 28.93 -11.45 12.88
N GLY A 127 28.39 -11.83 14.04
CA GLY A 127 28.18 -10.92 15.15
C GLY A 127 27.02 -11.33 16.05
N THR A 128 26.26 -10.34 16.48
CA THR A 128 25.08 -10.51 17.34
C THR A 128 23.88 -9.84 16.67
N GLY A 129 22.77 -10.56 16.55
CA GLY A 129 21.53 -10.06 15.98
C GLY A 129 20.85 -8.99 16.83
N THR A 130 19.78 -8.42 16.29
CA THR A 130 18.92 -7.42 16.94
C THR A 130 18.26 -7.91 18.23
N ALA A 131 18.12 -9.22 18.43
CA ALA A 131 17.52 -9.84 19.62
C ALA A 131 18.53 -10.67 20.45
N GLY A 132 19.84 -10.47 20.20
CA GLY A 132 20.93 -11.00 21.01
C GLY A 132 21.50 -12.35 20.58
N SER A 133 21.04 -12.96 19.47
CA SER A 133 21.58 -14.24 19.01
C SER A 133 22.95 -14.04 18.37
N SER A 134 23.96 -14.79 18.81
CA SER A 134 25.27 -14.82 18.16
C SER A 134 25.19 -15.63 16.87
N PHE A 135 25.90 -15.21 15.82
CA PHE A 135 25.90 -15.91 14.53
C PHE A 135 27.21 -15.67 13.76
N SER A 136 27.47 -16.52 12.78
CA SER A 136 28.41 -16.28 11.68
C SER A 136 27.86 -16.85 10.36
N LYS A 137 28.46 -16.49 9.22
CA LYS A 137 28.03 -17.03 7.92
C LYS A 137 28.04 -18.57 8.00
N TYR A 138 26.90 -19.20 7.70
CA TYR A 138 26.64 -20.65 7.80
C TYR A 138 26.56 -21.24 9.23
N ASP A 139 26.57 -20.42 10.29
CA ASP A 139 26.36 -20.90 11.66
C ASP A 139 25.42 -19.94 12.40
N TYR A 140 24.18 -20.38 12.57
CA TYR A 140 23.08 -19.66 13.21
C TYR A 140 22.56 -20.48 14.40
N PRO A 141 23.31 -20.54 15.51
CA PRO A 141 23.04 -21.42 16.65
C PRO A 141 21.57 -21.44 17.09
N GLY A 142 21.01 -22.64 17.13
CA GLY A 142 19.61 -22.87 17.51
C GLY A 142 18.60 -22.69 16.37
N THR A 143 19.04 -22.29 15.17
CA THR A 143 18.21 -22.22 13.96
C THR A 143 18.77 -23.13 12.87
N TYR A 144 19.95 -22.78 12.32
CA TYR A 144 20.57 -23.47 11.19
C TYR A 144 22.10 -23.52 11.31
N SER A 145 22.69 -24.43 10.55
CA SER A 145 24.11 -24.68 10.41
C SER A 145 24.47 -24.83 8.92
N ALA A 146 25.75 -25.04 8.62
CA ALA A 146 26.22 -25.21 7.25
C ALA A 146 25.63 -26.44 6.55
N ALA A 147 25.13 -27.43 7.31
CA ALA A 147 24.49 -28.62 6.75
C ALA A 147 23.06 -28.34 6.26
N ASP A 148 22.45 -27.23 6.69
CA ASP A 148 21.08 -26.83 6.34
C ASP A 148 21.05 -25.83 5.18
N MET A 149 22.20 -25.63 4.52
CA MET A 149 22.41 -24.69 3.42
C MET A 149 22.66 -25.48 2.14
N ASP A 150 22.27 -24.92 1.00
CA ASP A 150 22.58 -25.50 -0.30
C ASP A 150 24.10 -25.55 -0.56
N ASP A 151 24.54 -26.57 -1.31
CA ASP A 151 25.96 -26.82 -1.58
C ASP A 151 26.63 -25.74 -2.45
N CYS A 152 25.86 -24.96 -3.22
CA CYS A 152 26.40 -23.92 -4.10
C CYS A 152 26.65 -22.61 -3.32
N THR A 153 27.78 -22.56 -2.63
CA THR A 153 28.20 -21.39 -1.84
C THR A 153 28.77 -20.22 -2.68
N SER A 154 28.31 -20.07 -3.92
CA SER A 154 28.73 -19.01 -4.86
C SER A 154 27.54 -18.15 -5.24
N PRO A 155 27.73 -16.85 -5.54
CA PRO A 155 26.61 -16.02 -5.97
C PRO A 155 25.92 -16.54 -7.23
N VAL A 156 24.61 -16.34 -7.33
CA VAL A 156 23.86 -16.50 -8.59
C VAL A 156 24.50 -15.65 -9.68
N THR A 157 24.82 -16.25 -10.82
CA THR A 157 25.46 -15.58 -11.96
C THR A 157 24.80 -15.88 -13.30
N ASN A 158 23.91 -16.87 -13.37
CA ASN A 158 23.24 -17.27 -14.60
C ASN A 158 21.73 -17.47 -14.39
N TYR A 159 20.94 -16.42 -14.63
CA TYR A 159 19.48 -16.48 -14.51
C TYR A 159 18.78 -17.35 -15.58
N ALA A 160 19.51 -17.79 -16.61
CA ALA A 160 19.02 -18.76 -17.59
C ALA A 160 19.24 -20.23 -17.16
N ASP A 161 19.86 -20.45 -16.00
CA ASP A 161 20.03 -21.77 -15.39
C ASP A 161 19.21 -21.86 -14.09
N ARG A 162 18.15 -22.67 -14.12
CA ARG A 162 17.25 -22.85 -12.97
C ARG A 162 18.00 -23.31 -11.73
N TRP A 163 18.92 -24.27 -11.88
CA TRP A 163 19.64 -24.79 -10.73
C TRP A 163 20.50 -23.69 -10.09
N ASN A 164 21.16 -22.86 -10.91
CA ASN A 164 21.91 -21.72 -10.41
C ASN A 164 21.03 -20.67 -9.73
N VAL A 165 19.78 -20.45 -10.17
CA VAL A 165 18.86 -19.48 -9.56
C VAL A 165 18.33 -19.95 -8.21
N GLN A 166 18.11 -21.26 -8.04
CA GLN A 166 17.35 -21.83 -6.92
C GLN A 166 18.18 -22.61 -5.88
N HIS A 167 19.49 -22.74 -6.10
CA HIS A 167 20.38 -23.47 -5.18
C HIS A 167 21.68 -22.72 -4.89
N CYS A 168 21.91 -21.53 -5.46
CA CYS A 168 23.12 -20.75 -5.25
C CYS A 168 22.80 -19.44 -4.54
N GLU A 169 23.78 -18.92 -3.80
CA GLU A 169 23.59 -17.75 -2.93
C GLU A 169 23.07 -16.51 -3.68
N LEU A 170 21.85 -16.06 -3.38
CA LEU A 170 21.36 -14.76 -3.85
C LEU A 170 22.27 -13.65 -3.29
N VAL A 171 23.01 -12.96 -4.17
CA VAL A 171 23.99 -11.92 -3.83
C VAL A 171 24.99 -12.31 -2.72
N GLY A 172 25.29 -13.61 -2.58
CA GLY A 172 26.21 -14.14 -1.57
C GLY A 172 25.61 -14.41 -0.19
N LEU A 173 24.28 -14.35 -0.06
CA LEU A 173 23.52 -14.73 1.14
C LEU A 173 23.43 -16.26 1.23
N PRO A 174 23.80 -16.88 2.37
CA PRO A 174 23.66 -18.33 2.58
C PRO A 174 22.27 -18.84 2.25
N ASP A 175 22.19 -19.63 1.19
CA ASP A 175 20.96 -20.17 0.62
C ASP A 175 20.52 -21.39 1.42
N LEU A 176 19.27 -21.40 1.91
CA LEU A 176 18.73 -22.52 2.69
C LEU A 176 18.39 -23.68 1.75
N ASP A 177 18.81 -24.90 2.10
CA ASP A 177 18.38 -26.09 1.36
C ASP A 177 16.92 -26.41 1.73
N THR A 178 16.00 -25.73 1.04
CA THR A 178 14.56 -25.91 1.24
C THR A 178 14.06 -27.28 0.78
N GLY A 179 14.90 -28.09 0.14
CA GLY A 179 14.64 -29.51 -0.10
C GLY A 179 14.74 -30.36 1.17
N GLU A 180 15.37 -29.88 2.24
CA GLU A 180 15.52 -30.64 3.49
C GLU A 180 14.28 -30.59 4.39
N GLU A 181 14.00 -31.73 5.03
CA GLU A 181 12.87 -31.87 5.97
C GLU A 181 13.02 -30.96 7.20
N TYR A 182 14.25 -30.79 7.70
CA TYR A 182 14.52 -29.94 8.86
C TYR A 182 14.32 -28.45 8.53
N VAL A 183 14.82 -28.00 7.38
CA VAL A 183 14.65 -26.62 6.89
C VAL A 183 13.17 -26.29 6.70
N ARG A 184 12.42 -27.11 5.97
CA ARG A 184 10.98 -26.86 5.73
C ARG A 184 10.15 -26.84 7.01
N LYS A 185 10.44 -27.73 7.97
CA LYS A 185 9.80 -27.71 9.29
C LYS A 185 10.14 -26.46 10.10
N THR A 186 11.38 -26.02 10.03
CA THR A 186 11.85 -24.83 10.76
C THR A 186 11.22 -23.56 10.19
N ILE A 187 11.14 -23.44 8.85
CA ILE A 187 10.41 -22.35 8.18
C ILE A 187 8.92 -22.40 8.54
N ALA A 188 8.26 -23.56 8.41
CA ALA A 188 6.84 -23.68 8.75
C ALA A 188 6.57 -23.31 10.22
N GLY A 189 7.45 -23.71 11.15
CA GLY A 189 7.37 -23.33 12.56
C GLY A 189 7.52 -21.82 12.79
N TYR A 190 8.38 -21.13 12.04
CA TYR A 190 8.48 -19.67 12.09
C TYR A 190 7.22 -18.97 11.57
N LEU A 191 6.69 -19.41 10.45
CA LEU A 191 5.45 -18.87 9.90
C LEU A 191 4.25 -19.14 10.83
N ASP A 192 4.17 -20.33 11.43
CA ASP A 192 3.17 -20.64 12.46
C ASP A 192 3.33 -19.79 13.73
N ASP A 193 4.55 -19.44 14.12
CA ASP A 193 4.80 -18.52 15.22
C ASP A 193 4.21 -17.14 14.93
N LEU A 194 4.35 -16.63 13.70
CA LEU A 194 3.71 -15.40 13.25
C LEU A 194 2.18 -15.51 13.20
N LEU A 195 1.62 -16.61 12.70
CA LEU A 195 0.17 -16.88 12.72
C LEU A 195 -0.36 -16.89 14.16
N SER A 196 0.38 -17.47 15.10
CA SER A 196 0.00 -17.49 16.53
C SER A 196 -0.10 -16.09 17.14
N LEU A 197 0.62 -15.12 16.57
CA LEU A 197 0.55 -13.71 16.95
C LEU A 197 -0.58 -12.93 16.25
N GLY A 198 -1.31 -13.57 15.34
CA GLY A 198 -2.45 -12.99 14.63
C GLY A 198 -2.14 -12.47 13.22
N VAL A 199 -0.98 -12.80 12.64
CA VAL A 199 -0.69 -12.46 11.24
C VAL A 199 -1.72 -13.14 10.33
N ASP A 200 -2.23 -12.42 9.34
CA ASP A 200 -3.26 -12.89 8.40
C ASP A 200 -2.68 -13.47 7.09
N GLY A 201 -1.40 -13.20 6.83
CA GLY A 201 -0.72 -13.67 5.64
C GLY A 201 0.72 -13.22 5.54
N PHE A 202 1.37 -13.60 4.45
CA PHE A 202 2.80 -13.39 4.26
C PHE A 202 3.10 -12.77 2.90
N ARG A 203 4.07 -11.86 2.88
CA ARG A 203 4.82 -11.55 1.65
C ARG A 203 6.09 -12.37 1.69
N ILE A 204 6.25 -13.32 0.77
CA ILE A 204 7.43 -14.17 0.69
C ILE A 204 8.50 -13.46 -0.12
N ASP A 205 9.59 -13.10 0.56
CA ASP A 205 10.78 -12.49 -0.01
C ASP A 205 11.54 -13.48 -0.90
N ALA A 206 12.09 -12.99 -2.02
CA ALA A 206 12.94 -13.76 -2.92
C ALA A 206 12.36 -15.12 -3.35
N ALA A 207 11.03 -15.26 -3.45
CA ALA A 207 10.36 -16.54 -3.69
C ALA A 207 10.83 -17.24 -4.99
N LYS A 208 11.28 -16.48 -5.99
CA LYS A 208 11.88 -17.01 -7.23
C LYS A 208 13.10 -17.90 -6.99
N HIS A 209 13.83 -17.65 -5.91
CA HIS A 209 15.04 -18.36 -5.53
C HIS A 209 14.74 -19.64 -4.73
N ILE A 210 13.47 -19.92 -4.45
CA ILE A 210 13.03 -21.15 -3.80
C ILE A 210 12.26 -22.00 -4.83
N PRO A 211 12.51 -23.32 -4.95
CA PRO A 211 11.68 -24.19 -5.76
C PRO A 211 10.20 -24.12 -5.35
N GLU A 212 9.29 -24.01 -6.32
CA GLU A 212 7.86 -23.87 -6.01
C GLU A 212 7.31 -25.08 -5.23
N ALA A 213 7.80 -26.28 -5.51
CA ALA A 213 7.41 -27.49 -4.80
C ALA A 213 7.77 -27.42 -3.31
N ASP A 214 8.87 -26.78 -2.96
CA ASP A 214 9.32 -26.63 -1.58
C ASP A 214 8.49 -25.56 -0.85
N LEU A 215 8.13 -24.47 -1.53
CA LEU A 215 7.16 -23.50 -1.02
C LEU A 215 5.79 -24.14 -0.78
N ALA A 216 5.30 -24.97 -1.71
CA ALA A 216 4.04 -25.68 -1.57
C ALA A 216 4.07 -26.64 -0.37
N ASP A 217 5.18 -27.34 -0.18
CA ASP A 217 5.37 -28.24 0.95
C ASP A 217 5.44 -27.47 2.28
N ILE A 218 6.21 -26.38 2.37
CA ILE A 218 6.23 -25.48 3.53
C ILE A 218 4.82 -24.98 3.86
N LYS A 219 4.10 -24.47 2.85
CA LYS A 219 2.74 -23.95 3.02
C LYS A 219 1.77 -25.03 3.52
N SER A 220 1.92 -26.26 3.05
CA SER A 220 1.08 -27.39 3.49
C SER A 220 1.27 -27.78 4.96
N ARG A 221 2.40 -27.40 5.56
CA ARG A 221 2.76 -27.72 6.95
C ARG A 221 2.24 -26.71 7.95
N LEU A 222 1.80 -25.54 7.50
CA LEU A 222 1.26 -24.50 8.38
C LEU A 222 0.01 -25.01 9.09
N THR A 223 -0.23 -24.48 10.29
CA THR A 223 -1.49 -24.64 11.02
C THR A 223 -2.68 -24.10 10.23
N GLU A 224 -2.47 -23.03 9.44
CA GLU A 224 -3.44 -22.46 8.52
C GLU A 224 -2.88 -22.40 7.08
N PRO A 225 -2.89 -23.51 6.31
CA PRO A 225 -2.38 -23.54 4.94
C PRO A 225 -3.13 -22.60 3.98
N GLY A 226 -4.32 -22.15 4.37
CA GLY A 226 -5.12 -21.16 3.63
C GLY A 226 -4.73 -19.71 3.89
N ALA A 227 -3.73 -19.44 4.74
CA ALA A 227 -3.24 -18.08 4.97
C ALA A 227 -2.83 -17.42 3.64
N TYR A 228 -3.09 -16.12 3.54
CA TYR A 228 -2.82 -15.37 2.32
C TYR A 228 -1.32 -15.30 2.06
N TRP A 229 -0.89 -15.61 0.84
CA TRP A 229 0.51 -15.51 0.41
C TRP A 229 0.57 -14.60 -0.81
N LYS A 230 1.47 -13.63 -0.75
CA LYS A 230 1.92 -12.82 -1.88
C LYS A 230 3.42 -13.05 -2.05
N GLN A 231 3.89 -13.23 -3.28
CA GLN A 231 5.24 -13.73 -3.53
C GLN A 231 6.01 -12.80 -4.45
N GLU A 232 7.24 -12.47 -4.06
CA GLU A 232 8.18 -11.76 -4.91
C GLU A 232 8.82 -12.73 -5.91
N THR A 233 8.31 -12.75 -7.14
CA THR A 233 8.88 -13.58 -8.23
C THR A 233 9.13 -12.71 -9.44
N ILE A 234 10.29 -12.04 -9.47
CA ILE A 234 10.66 -11.13 -10.57
C ILE A 234 10.96 -11.95 -11.83
N GLY A 235 10.14 -11.82 -12.87
CA GLY A 235 10.37 -12.48 -14.16
C GLY A 235 11.03 -11.56 -15.18
N ALA A 236 11.96 -12.09 -15.96
CA ALA A 236 12.42 -11.47 -17.20
C ALA A 236 12.49 -12.48 -18.36
N ALA A 237 12.44 -11.95 -19.58
CA ALA A 237 12.54 -12.75 -20.79
C ALA A 237 13.88 -13.50 -20.85
N GLY A 238 13.82 -14.81 -21.11
CA GLY A 238 15.01 -15.67 -21.22
C GLY A 238 15.50 -16.26 -19.90
N GLU A 239 14.90 -15.90 -18.77
CA GLU A 239 15.22 -16.50 -17.47
C GLU A 239 14.51 -17.85 -17.28
N ALA A 240 15.16 -18.76 -16.54
CA ALA A 240 14.70 -20.14 -16.41
C ALA A 240 13.54 -20.35 -15.43
N VAL A 241 13.33 -19.40 -14.51
CA VAL A 241 12.27 -19.40 -13.51
C VAL A 241 11.35 -18.23 -13.79
N GLN A 242 10.05 -18.51 -13.98
CA GLN A 242 9.05 -17.52 -14.37
C GLN A 242 7.97 -17.36 -13.30
N PRO A 243 7.38 -16.14 -13.16
CA PRO A 243 6.43 -15.85 -12.08
C PRO A 243 5.19 -16.75 -12.10
N SER A 244 4.78 -17.17 -13.30
CA SER A 244 3.60 -18.04 -13.51
C SER A 244 3.69 -19.41 -12.86
N GLU A 245 4.89 -19.86 -12.48
CA GLU A 245 5.08 -21.13 -11.80
C GLU A 245 4.49 -21.11 -10.38
N TYR A 246 4.44 -19.93 -9.75
CA TYR A 246 4.13 -19.76 -8.32
C TYR A 246 2.65 -19.52 -8.02
N TYR A 247 1.76 -19.61 -9.01
CA TYR A 247 0.31 -19.43 -8.80
C TYR A 247 -0.30 -20.49 -7.88
N GLY A 248 0.35 -21.66 -7.76
CA GLY A 248 -0.10 -22.75 -6.88
C GLY A 248 0.00 -22.38 -5.40
N THR A 249 0.97 -21.55 -5.04
CA THR A 249 1.33 -21.22 -3.65
C THR A 249 0.84 -19.85 -3.20
N GLY A 250 0.45 -18.95 -4.10
CA GLY A 250 -0.08 -17.64 -3.74
C GLY A 250 -0.17 -16.66 -4.90
N ASP A 251 -0.53 -15.42 -4.57
CA ASP A 251 -0.51 -14.31 -5.52
C ASP A 251 0.94 -13.88 -5.79
N VAL A 252 1.17 -13.27 -6.94
CA VAL A 252 2.50 -12.90 -7.43
C VAL A 252 2.60 -11.39 -7.60
N GLN A 253 3.68 -10.79 -7.12
CA GLN A 253 3.97 -9.39 -7.38
C GLN A 253 4.27 -9.16 -8.87
N GLU A 254 3.43 -8.36 -9.52
CA GLU A 254 3.50 -8.06 -10.95
C GLU A 254 4.37 -6.83 -11.20
N PHE A 255 5.67 -7.06 -11.43
CA PHE A 255 6.63 -5.99 -11.71
C PHE A 255 6.40 -5.34 -13.07
N GLY A 256 5.91 -6.09 -14.07
CA GLY A 256 5.62 -5.57 -15.40
C GLY A 256 4.58 -4.45 -15.37
N TYR A 257 3.60 -4.54 -14.48
CA TYR A 257 2.60 -3.49 -14.27
C TYR A 257 3.26 -2.15 -13.89
N ALA A 258 4.19 -2.17 -12.94
CA ALA A 258 4.87 -0.95 -12.48
C ALA A 258 5.78 -0.35 -13.57
N TYR A 259 6.48 -1.20 -14.32
CA TYR A 259 7.36 -0.78 -15.42
C TYR A 259 6.57 -0.19 -16.60
N ASP A 260 5.49 -0.83 -17.01
CA ASP A 260 4.63 -0.33 -18.07
C ASP A 260 3.91 0.95 -17.67
N LEU A 261 3.44 1.03 -16.43
CA LEU A 261 2.80 2.25 -15.94
C LEU A 261 3.79 3.43 -15.92
N LYS A 262 5.04 3.21 -15.48
CA LYS A 262 6.09 4.22 -15.59
C LYS A 262 6.31 4.64 -17.06
N ARG A 263 6.49 3.67 -17.96
CA ARG A 263 6.72 3.94 -19.40
C ARG A 263 5.61 4.81 -19.97
N VAL A 264 4.35 4.47 -19.68
CA VAL A 264 3.19 5.21 -20.18
C VAL A 264 3.17 6.65 -19.64
N PHE A 265 3.37 6.84 -18.34
CA PHE A 265 3.40 8.17 -17.72
C PHE A 265 4.65 9.01 -18.05
N ASP A 266 5.73 8.40 -18.54
CA ASP A 266 6.96 9.10 -18.91
C ASP A 266 7.01 9.49 -20.38
N SER A 267 6.49 8.66 -21.28
CA SER A 267 6.85 8.73 -22.71
C SER A 267 5.73 8.35 -23.68
N GLU A 268 4.55 7.97 -23.19
CA GLU A 268 3.42 7.61 -24.05
C GLU A 268 2.14 8.35 -23.63
N ASN A 269 0.99 7.77 -23.96
CA ASN A 269 -0.32 8.37 -23.75
C ASN A 269 -1.16 7.51 -22.81
N LEU A 270 -1.80 8.14 -21.81
CA LEU A 270 -2.75 7.47 -20.91
C LEU A 270 -3.91 6.80 -21.68
N ALA A 271 -4.26 7.31 -22.86
CA ALA A 271 -5.28 6.72 -23.75
C ALA A 271 -5.02 5.23 -24.09
N GLU A 272 -3.74 4.81 -24.13
CA GLU A 272 -3.37 3.41 -24.41
C GLU A 272 -3.79 2.45 -23.29
N LEU A 273 -4.03 2.96 -22.07
CA LEU A 273 -4.37 2.13 -20.91
C LEU A 273 -5.77 1.50 -20.96
N ARG A 274 -6.58 1.74 -22.00
CA ARG A 274 -7.98 1.26 -22.09
C ARG A 274 -8.15 -0.25 -21.96
N ASN A 275 -7.10 -1.03 -22.19
CA ASN A 275 -7.07 -2.48 -22.06
C ASN A 275 -5.87 -2.98 -21.22
N PHE A 276 -5.32 -2.12 -20.35
CA PHE A 276 -4.16 -2.43 -19.53
C PHE A 276 -4.40 -3.66 -18.64
N GLY A 277 -3.43 -4.57 -18.56
CA GLY A 277 -3.59 -5.86 -17.87
C GLY A 277 -3.10 -7.02 -18.73
N ALA A 278 -3.77 -8.17 -18.63
CA ALA A 278 -3.35 -9.40 -19.33
C ALA A 278 -3.20 -9.26 -20.86
N ALA A 279 -3.92 -8.33 -21.50
CA ALA A 279 -3.78 -8.05 -22.93
C ALA A 279 -2.38 -7.50 -23.30
N TRP A 280 -1.63 -7.00 -22.33
CA TRP A 280 -0.27 -6.50 -22.46
C TRP A 280 0.79 -7.56 -22.14
N GLY A 281 0.36 -8.81 -21.85
CA GLY A 281 1.25 -9.89 -21.42
C GLY A 281 1.51 -9.93 -19.92
N LEU A 282 0.81 -9.10 -19.14
CA LEU A 282 0.83 -9.16 -17.68
C LEU A 282 0.14 -10.46 -17.19
N LEU A 283 0.43 -10.85 -15.95
CA LEU A 283 -0.11 -12.03 -15.28
C LEU A 283 -1.66 -11.99 -15.23
N PRO A 284 -2.34 -13.12 -14.97
CA PRO A 284 -3.77 -13.12 -14.70
C PRO A 284 -4.11 -12.19 -13.52
N SER A 285 -5.11 -11.33 -13.70
CA SER A 285 -5.51 -10.33 -12.70
C SER A 285 -5.85 -10.94 -11.34
N ASP A 286 -6.45 -12.13 -11.31
CA ASP A 286 -6.82 -12.86 -10.09
C ASP A 286 -5.65 -13.58 -9.40
N ARG A 287 -4.42 -13.38 -9.91
CA ARG A 287 -3.15 -13.90 -9.38
C ARG A 287 -2.10 -12.82 -9.17
N ALA A 288 -2.43 -11.55 -9.42
CA ALA A 288 -1.47 -10.46 -9.44
C ALA A 288 -1.65 -9.52 -8.24
N SER A 289 -0.55 -9.22 -7.55
CA SER A 289 -0.44 -8.03 -6.69
C SER A 289 0.29 -6.94 -7.45
N VAL A 290 -0.31 -5.76 -7.54
CA VAL A 290 0.21 -4.66 -8.36
C VAL A 290 0.62 -3.47 -7.52
N PHE A 291 1.59 -2.71 -8.02
CA PHE A 291 2.10 -1.52 -7.35
C PHE A 291 2.54 -0.49 -8.38
N VAL A 292 2.61 0.77 -7.97
CA VAL A 292 3.30 1.81 -8.73
C VAL A 292 4.80 1.77 -8.46
N THR A 293 5.17 1.42 -7.23
CA THR A 293 6.55 1.29 -6.77
C THR A 293 6.63 0.40 -5.54
N ASN A 294 7.80 -0.15 -5.25
CA ASN A 294 8.08 -0.88 -4.00
C ASN A 294 9.50 -0.55 -3.51
N HIS A 295 9.96 -1.23 -2.45
CA HIS A 295 11.27 -0.97 -1.85
C HIS A 295 12.46 -1.31 -2.76
N ASP A 296 12.33 -2.31 -3.63
CA ASP A 296 13.40 -2.72 -4.55
C ASP A 296 13.54 -1.78 -5.75
N THR A 297 12.42 -1.28 -6.26
CA THR A 297 12.40 -0.54 -7.52
C THR A 297 12.44 0.98 -7.33
N GLU A 298 11.95 1.51 -6.21
CA GLU A 298 11.84 2.96 -6.00
C GLU A 298 13.20 3.67 -6.00
N ARG A 299 14.27 2.96 -5.66
CA ARG A 299 15.63 3.53 -5.59
C ARG A 299 16.45 3.27 -6.85
N GLY A 300 16.02 2.34 -7.70
CA GLY A 300 16.73 1.91 -8.91
C GLY A 300 16.32 2.63 -10.20
N GLY A 301 15.25 3.43 -10.16
CA GLY A 301 14.74 4.19 -11.31
C GLY A 301 13.91 3.37 -12.30
N GLY A 302 13.65 2.08 -12.01
CA GLY A 302 12.81 1.21 -12.84
C GLY A 302 11.31 1.50 -12.72
N THR A 303 10.88 2.16 -11.64
CA THR A 303 9.47 2.52 -11.39
C THR A 303 9.34 4.01 -11.06
N LEU A 304 8.09 4.50 -11.00
CA LEU A 304 7.82 5.85 -10.48
C LEU A 304 8.09 5.90 -8.98
N THR A 305 8.31 7.10 -8.45
CA THR A 305 8.64 7.33 -7.04
C THR A 305 7.97 8.59 -6.54
N TYR A 306 8.00 8.83 -5.22
CA TYR A 306 7.50 10.08 -4.64
C TYR A 306 8.18 11.34 -5.24
N LYS A 307 9.34 11.20 -5.88
CA LYS A 307 10.09 12.29 -6.52
C LYS A 307 9.52 12.69 -7.89
N ASP A 308 8.64 11.89 -8.46
CA ASP A 308 8.06 12.09 -9.81
C ASP A 308 6.80 12.97 -9.81
N GLY A 309 6.41 13.52 -8.65
CA GLY A 309 5.30 14.46 -8.52
C GLY A 309 3.99 13.88 -9.04
N ALA A 310 3.31 14.63 -9.91
CA ALA A 310 2.00 14.24 -10.43
C ALA A 310 1.98 12.90 -11.17
N ARG A 311 3.08 12.51 -11.84
CA ARG A 311 3.15 11.20 -12.49
C ARG A 311 2.93 10.07 -11.47
N TYR A 312 3.54 10.20 -10.29
CA TYR A 312 3.41 9.22 -9.22
C TYR A 312 2.01 9.19 -8.61
N THR A 313 1.43 10.37 -8.31
CA THR A 313 0.09 10.43 -7.70
C THR A 313 -1.00 9.98 -8.68
N LEU A 314 -0.95 10.42 -9.94
CA LEU A 314 -1.92 10.02 -10.96
C LEU A 314 -1.79 8.54 -11.35
N ALA A 315 -0.58 7.97 -11.31
CA ALA A 315 -0.39 6.53 -11.47
C ALA A 315 -1.07 5.73 -10.34
N HIS A 316 -1.04 6.21 -9.08
CA HIS A 316 -1.78 5.59 -7.99
C HIS A 316 -3.29 5.73 -8.17
N VAL A 317 -3.77 6.90 -8.60
CA VAL A 317 -5.19 7.11 -8.92
C VAL A 317 -5.65 6.11 -9.98
N PHE A 318 -4.87 5.95 -11.05
CA PHE A 318 -5.17 4.96 -12.09
C PHE A 318 -5.16 3.54 -11.52
N MET A 319 -4.12 3.13 -10.79
CA MET A 319 -4.00 1.78 -10.21
C MET A 319 -5.18 1.43 -9.30
N LEU A 320 -5.60 2.35 -8.43
CA LEU A 320 -6.70 2.13 -7.51
C LEU A 320 -8.08 2.19 -8.21
N ALA A 321 -8.18 2.90 -9.34
CA ALA A 321 -9.41 2.94 -10.13
C ALA A 321 -9.56 1.76 -11.11
N TRP A 322 -8.46 1.18 -11.58
CA TRP A 322 -8.44 0.14 -12.62
C TRP A 322 -8.72 -1.27 -12.03
N PRO A 323 -9.59 -2.11 -12.65
CA PRO A 323 -9.97 -3.43 -12.12
C PRO A 323 -8.91 -4.52 -12.38
N TYR A 324 -7.67 -4.31 -11.95
CA TYR A 324 -6.60 -5.27 -12.17
C TYR A 324 -5.78 -5.52 -10.89
N GLY A 325 -5.57 -6.79 -10.55
CA GLY A 325 -4.77 -7.22 -9.40
C GLY A 325 -5.26 -6.71 -8.05
N SER A 326 -4.56 -7.10 -6.99
CA SER A 326 -4.69 -6.52 -5.64
C SER A 326 -3.66 -5.39 -5.47
N PRO A 327 -4.06 -4.14 -5.16
CA PRO A 327 -3.11 -3.02 -5.10
C PRO A 327 -2.29 -2.96 -3.80
N ASP A 328 -0.98 -2.79 -3.97
CA ASP A 328 -0.03 -2.44 -2.92
C ASP A 328 0.34 -0.94 -3.03
N VAL A 329 0.10 -0.20 -1.95
CA VAL A 329 0.47 1.20 -1.80
C VAL A 329 1.74 1.26 -0.95
N HIS A 330 2.87 1.56 -1.59
CA HIS A 330 4.15 1.68 -0.90
C HIS A 330 4.25 2.98 -0.11
N SER A 331 4.49 2.87 1.19
CA SER A 331 4.67 3.99 2.12
C SER A 331 6.02 3.89 2.80
N GLY A 332 6.90 4.83 2.47
CA GLY A 332 8.29 4.84 2.92
C GLY A 332 8.75 6.22 3.36
N PHE A 333 10.02 6.52 3.07
CA PHE A 333 10.75 7.66 3.58
C PHE A 333 11.60 8.31 2.48
N GLU A 334 12.12 9.49 2.79
CA GLU A 334 13.05 10.23 1.95
C GLU A 334 14.40 9.50 1.87
N PHE A 335 14.87 9.28 0.65
CA PHE A 335 16.18 8.68 0.41
C PHE A 335 17.00 9.51 -0.57
N GLY A 336 18.28 9.71 -0.24
CA GLY A 336 19.30 10.23 -1.16
C GLY A 336 20.21 9.16 -1.74
N ASP A 337 20.22 7.97 -1.15
CA ASP A 337 21.09 6.85 -1.46
C ASP A 337 20.26 5.55 -1.59
N LYS A 338 20.76 4.58 -2.37
CA LYS A 338 20.03 3.33 -2.63
C LYS A 338 19.91 2.45 -1.37
N ASP A 339 20.85 2.55 -0.45
CA ASP A 339 20.96 1.69 0.74
C ASP A 339 20.52 2.41 2.01
N ALA A 340 20.06 3.66 1.90
CA ALA A 340 19.53 4.44 3.02
C ALA A 340 18.41 3.68 3.75
N GLY A 341 18.57 3.47 5.06
CA GLY A 341 17.53 2.90 5.91
C GLY A 341 16.56 3.94 6.45
N GLY A 342 15.49 3.45 7.09
CA GLY A 342 14.41 4.28 7.61
C GLY A 342 14.89 5.25 8.70
N PRO A 343 14.38 6.50 8.73
CA PRO A 343 14.68 7.45 9.80
C PRO A 343 14.30 6.93 11.19
N GLY A 344 15.07 7.30 12.22
CA GLY A 344 14.67 7.09 13.62
C GLY A 344 14.35 5.64 14.00
N ASN A 345 15.00 4.64 13.38
CA ASN A 345 14.70 3.22 13.55
C ASN A 345 13.22 2.89 13.32
N GLY A 346 12.61 3.54 12.34
CA GLY A 346 11.20 3.31 11.99
C GLY A 346 10.19 4.13 12.79
N GLN A 347 10.63 4.95 13.76
CA GLN A 347 9.71 5.80 14.51
C GLN A 347 9.17 6.93 13.62
N VAL A 348 7.85 6.99 13.50
CA VAL A 348 7.12 8.06 12.83
C VAL A 348 6.35 8.86 13.86
N ASN A 349 6.74 10.13 14.03
CA ASN A 349 6.05 11.07 14.94
C ASN A 349 4.89 11.77 14.25
N ALA A 350 5.13 12.21 13.01
CA ALA A 350 4.12 12.81 12.14
C ALA A 350 4.49 12.55 10.68
N CYS A 351 3.48 12.54 9.82
CA CYS A 351 3.70 12.46 8.39
C CYS A 351 4.32 13.75 7.85
N TYR A 352 5.16 13.62 6.83
CA TYR A 352 5.89 14.72 6.20
C TYR A 352 6.89 15.44 7.12
N SER A 353 7.19 14.85 8.30
CA SER A 353 8.29 15.27 9.17
C SER A 353 9.35 14.17 9.26
N ASP A 354 10.54 14.54 9.73
CA ASP A 354 11.61 13.60 10.09
C ASP A 354 12.01 12.63 8.95
N GLY A 355 11.78 13.02 7.70
CA GLY A 355 12.08 12.22 6.51
C GLY A 355 10.98 11.22 6.12
N TRP A 356 9.86 11.11 6.84
CA TRP A 356 8.76 10.20 6.48
C TRP A 356 7.84 10.80 5.41
N LYS A 357 7.50 10.00 4.39
CA LYS A 357 6.63 10.43 3.30
C LYS A 357 5.16 10.11 3.51
N CYS A 358 4.84 8.98 4.14
CA CYS A 358 3.46 8.54 4.38
C CYS A 358 2.58 8.54 3.12
N GLN A 359 3.06 7.97 2.01
CA GLN A 359 2.30 8.00 0.75
C GLN A 359 0.89 7.41 0.87
N HIS A 360 0.68 6.45 1.77
CA HIS A 360 -0.65 5.90 2.07
C HIS A 360 -1.68 6.95 2.49
N ALA A 361 -1.24 8.04 3.14
CA ALA A 361 -2.07 9.12 3.67
C ALA A 361 -2.14 10.33 2.73
N TRP A 362 -1.51 10.28 1.55
CA TRP A 362 -1.63 11.34 0.55
C TRP A 362 -3.05 11.34 0.03
N ARG A 363 -3.67 12.50 -0.08
CA ARG A 363 -5.09 12.62 -0.43
C ARG A 363 -5.43 11.90 -1.74
N GLU A 364 -4.56 12.05 -2.73
CA GLU A 364 -4.68 11.44 -4.06
C GLU A 364 -4.74 9.91 -3.99
N ILE A 365 -4.14 9.32 -2.96
CA ILE A 365 -4.04 7.88 -2.73
C ILE A 365 -5.12 7.42 -1.75
N ALA A 366 -5.18 8.02 -0.55
CA ALA A 366 -6.14 7.69 0.51
C ALA A 366 -7.60 7.78 0.02
N GLY A 367 -7.95 8.86 -0.70
CA GLY A 367 -9.29 9.03 -1.27
C GLY A 367 -9.68 7.93 -2.27
N MET A 368 -8.69 7.29 -2.90
CA MET A 368 -8.92 6.23 -3.87
C MET A 368 -9.07 4.84 -3.25
N VAL A 369 -8.75 4.66 -1.97
CA VAL A 369 -9.00 3.40 -1.26
C VAL A 369 -10.49 3.14 -1.10
N GLY A 370 -11.23 4.16 -0.66
CA GLY A 370 -12.71 4.14 -0.62
C GLY A 370 -13.33 3.94 -2.01
N PHE A 371 -12.74 4.54 -3.05
CA PHE A 371 -13.12 4.31 -4.44
C PHE A 371 -12.94 2.84 -4.83
N ARG A 372 -11.76 2.25 -4.59
CA ARG A 372 -11.44 0.85 -4.92
C ARG A 372 -12.43 -0.11 -4.27
N ASN A 373 -12.68 0.08 -2.98
CA ASN A 373 -13.63 -0.72 -2.20
C ASN A 373 -15.06 -0.61 -2.77
N THR A 374 -15.49 0.61 -3.12
CA THR A 374 -16.83 0.83 -3.69
C THR A 374 -16.96 0.20 -5.08
N ALA A 375 -15.93 0.33 -5.91
CA ALA A 375 -15.90 -0.14 -7.29
C ALA A 375 -15.67 -1.65 -7.44
N ALA A 376 -15.44 -2.38 -6.34
CA ALA A 376 -15.13 -3.81 -6.36
C ALA A 376 -16.11 -4.62 -7.24
N GLY A 377 -15.54 -5.47 -8.09
CA GLY A 377 -16.26 -6.33 -9.05
C GLY A 377 -16.93 -5.61 -10.24
N ALA A 378 -16.92 -4.28 -10.31
CA ALA A 378 -17.54 -3.55 -11.41
C ALA A 378 -16.61 -3.49 -12.64
N ALA A 379 -17.16 -3.69 -13.84
CA ALA A 379 -16.44 -3.54 -15.10
C ALA A 379 -16.14 -2.07 -15.42
N VAL A 380 -15.18 -1.82 -16.30
CA VAL A 380 -14.94 -0.49 -16.87
C VAL A 380 -16.09 -0.14 -17.83
N THR A 381 -16.66 1.05 -17.66
CA THR A 381 -17.73 1.60 -18.50
C THR A 381 -17.39 3.02 -18.92
N ASP A 382 -18.14 3.57 -19.88
CA ASP A 382 -18.09 5.00 -20.22
C ASP A 382 -16.67 5.55 -20.48
N TRP A 383 -15.79 4.74 -21.10
CA TRP A 383 -14.43 5.16 -21.42
C TRP A 383 -14.45 6.37 -22.36
N TRP A 384 -13.66 7.38 -22.01
CA TRP A 384 -13.38 8.55 -22.82
C TRP A 384 -11.90 8.89 -22.72
N ASP A 385 -11.31 9.31 -23.83
CA ASP A 385 -9.98 9.88 -23.90
C ASP A 385 -9.94 10.96 -25.00
N ASP A 386 -8.87 11.76 -25.02
CA ASP A 386 -8.57 12.72 -26.08
C ASP A 386 -7.46 12.24 -27.04
N GLY A 387 -7.13 10.94 -27.03
CA GLY A 387 -5.99 10.35 -27.73
C GLY A 387 -4.64 10.65 -27.08
N GLY A 388 -4.60 11.43 -25.99
CA GLY A 388 -3.40 11.84 -25.28
C GLY A 388 -3.43 11.41 -23.82
N ASN A 389 -3.16 12.37 -22.93
CA ASN A 389 -2.96 12.13 -21.50
C ASN A 389 -4.16 12.56 -20.65
N ARG A 390 -5.35 12.67 -21.26
CA ARG A 390 -6.61 12.83 -20.56
C ARG A 390 -7.49 11.62 -20.78
N ILE A 391 -7.84 10.96 -19.68
CA ILE A 391 -8.71 9.79 -19.71
C ILE A 391 -9.81 9.93 -18.66
N ALA A 392 -10.95 9.29 -18.91
CA ALA A 392 -12.03 9.14 -17.96
C ALA A 392 -12.74 7.82 -18.17
N PHE A 393 -13.20 7.21 -17.09
CA PHE A 393 -14.01 5.99 -17.18
C PHE A 393 -14.83 5.76 -15.91
N GLY A 394 -15.94 5.06 -16.09
CA GLY A 394 -16.77 4.52 -15.02
C GLY A 394 -16.32 3.13 -14.56
N ARG A 395 -16.74 2.78 -13.36
CA ARG A 395 -16.73 1.41 -12.80
C ARG A 395 -18.17 1.01 -12.55
N GLY A 396 -18.89 0.74 -13.65
CA GLY A 396 -20.34 0.54 -13.63
C GLY A 396 -21.07 1.75 -13.07
N ASP A 397 -22.13 1.50 -12.30
CA ASP A 397 -22.92 2.52 -11.58
C ASP A 397 -22.34 2.89 -10.21
N LYS A 398 -21.14 2.40 -9.88
CA LYS A 398 -20.55 2.52 -8.53
C LYS A 398 -19.55 3.66 -8.40
N ALA A 399 -18.75 3.93 -9.44
CA ALA A 399 -17.68 4.92 -9.38
C ALA A 399 -17.31 5.48 -10.76
N TYR A 400 -16.65 6.64 -10.80
CA TYR A 400 -16.19 7.31 -12.02
C TYR A 400 -14.93 8.12 -11.74
N VAL A 401 -13.93 8.02 -12.61
CA VAL A 401 -12.64 8.72 -12.49
C VAL A 401 -12.34 9.54 -13.75
N VAL A 402 -11.67 10.68 -13.57
CA VAL A 402 -11.08 11.50 -14.64
C VAL A 402 -9.64 11.79 -14.24
N ILE A 403 -8.70 11.60 -15.17
CA ILE A 403 -7.28 11.90 -15.00
C ILE A 403 -6.88 12.91 -16.07
N ASN A 404 -6.30 14.03 -15.68
CA ASN A 404 -5.72 15.04 -16.57
C ASN A 404 -4.21 15.12 -16.34
N HIS A 405 -3.43 14.37 -17.11
CA HIS A 405 -1.97 14.43 -17.11
C HIS A 405 -1.43 15.28 -18.27
N GLU A 406 -2.04 16.46 -18.48
CA GLU A 406 -1.58 17.44 -19.44
C GLU A 406 -1.31 18.79 -18.77
N GLY A 407 -0.45 19.61 -19.38
CA GLY A 407 -0.06 20.92 -18.87
C GLY A 407 -1.15 22.01 -18.92
N SER A 408 -2.39 21.67 -19.25
CA SER A 408 -3.51 22.61 -19.29
C SER A 408 -4.78 22.03 -18.67
N ALA A 409 -5.60 22.92 -18.11
CA ALA A 409 -6.86 22.56 -17.48
C ALA A 409 -7.86 21.94 -18.47
N LEU A 410 -8.64 20.97 -18.00
CA LEU A 410 -9.71 20.31 -18.73
C LEU A 410 -11.06 20.77 -18.16
N THR A 411 -11.93 21.37 -18.98
CA THR A 411 -13.35 21.56 -18.64
C THR A 411 -14.20 20.76 -19.59
N ARG A 412 -15.00 19.83 -19.08
CA ARG A 412 -15.79 18.92 -19.91
C ARG A 412 -17.04 18.41 -19.20
N THR A 413 -18.07 18.14 -19.98
CA THR A 413 -19.24 17.33 -19.57
C THR A 413 -18.95 15.86 -19.88
N PHE A 414 -18.96 15.03 -18.84
CA PHE A 414 -18.75 13.59 -18.91
C PHE A 414 -20.07 12.85 -18.84
N ARG A 415 -20.15 11.72 -19.55
CA ARG A 415 -21.26 10.75 -19.42
C ARG A 415 -20.83 9.69 -18.42
N THR A 416 -21.74 9.31 -17.53
CA THR A 416 -21.49 8.32 -16.48
C THR A 416 -22.72 7.46 -16.24
N SER A 417 -22.48 6.25 -15.75
CA SER A 417 -23.51 5.35 -15.25
C SER A 417 -23.84 5.57 -13.76
N LEU A 418 -23.17 6.51 -13.08
CA LEU A 418 -23.48 6.89 -11.70
C LEU A 418 -24.93 7.35 -11.56
N PRO A 419 -25.64 6.95 -10.48
CA PRO A 419 -26.97 7.49 -10.19
C PRO A 419 -26.95 9.00 -10.00
N ALA A 420 -27.99 9.68 -10.51
CA ALA A 420 -28.15 11.12 -10.31
C ALA A 420 -28.08 11.51 -8.81
N GLY A 421 -27.49 12.67 -8.54
CA GLY A 421 -27.32 13.21 -7.19
C GLY A 421 -25.96 13.84 -6.98
N ASP A 422 -25.73 14.27 -5.74
CA ASP A 422 -24.49 14.92 -5.34
C ASP A 422 -23.43 13.89 -4.91
N TYR A 423 -22.19 14.22 -5.24
CA TYR A 423 -20.99 13.46 -4.92
C TYR A 423 -19.92 14.39 -4.40
N CYS A 424 -19.08 13.87 -3.51
CA CYS A 424 -17.80 14.47 -3.17
C CYS A 424 -16.75 13.92 -4.14
N ASP A 425 -16.07 14.82 -4.84
CA ASP A 425 -14.82 14.47 -5.50
C ASP A 425 -13.76 14.19 -4.43
N VAL A 426 -13.36 12.93 -4.27
CA VAL A 426 -12.40 12.55 -3.22
C VAL A 426 -11.00 13.09 -3.48
N GLN A 427 -10.69 13.52 -4.71
CA GLN A 427 -9.42 14.14 -5.07
C GLN A 427 -9.35 15.61 -4.62
N SER A 428 -10.40 16.42 -4.87
CA SER A 428 -10.40 17.86 -4.56
C SER A 428 -11.24 18.27 -3.34
N GLY A 429 -12.19 17.43 -2.93
CA GLY A 429 -13.15 17.68 -1.85
C GLY A 429 -14.32 18.56 -2.25
N ARG A 430 -14.46 18.82 -3.55
CA ARG A 430 -15.51 19.67 -4.09
C ARG A 430 -16.73 18.83 -4.43
N GLY A 431 -17.91 19.46 -4.33
CA GLY A 431 -19.16 18.86 -4.74
C GLY A 431 -19.24 18.76 -6.27
N VAL A 432 -19.73 17.62 -6.75
CA VAL A 432 -20.07 17.38 -8.16
C VAL A 432 -21.45 16.78 -8.22
N THR A 433 -22.34 17.38 -9.01
CA THR A 433 -23.70 16.88 -9.20
C THR A 433 -23.79 16.12 -10.52
N VAL A 434 -24.22 14.86 -10.45
CA VAL A 434 -24.62 14.07 -11.61
C VAL A 434 -26.11 14.31 -11.85
N ASP A 435 -26.47 14.75 -13.05
CA ASP A 435 -27.85 15.03 -13.42
C ASP A 435 -28.66 13.75 -13.74
N SER A 436 -29.97 13.91 -13.96
CA SER A 436 -30.87 12.80 -14.29
C SER A 436 -30.59 12.13 -15.64
N ALA A 437 -29.74 12.73 -16.48
CA ALA A 437 -29.31 12.16 -17.77
C ALA A 437 -27.99 11.38 -17.65
N GLY A 438 -27.43 11.25 -16.45
CA GLY A 438 -26.15 10.59 -16.23
C GLY A 438 -24.99 11.43 -16.73
N GLN A 439 -25.05 12.75 -16.55
CA GLN A 439 -23.98 13.67 -16.94
C GLN A 439 -23.53 14.54 -15.77
N PHE A 440 -22.26 14.90 -15.78
CA PHE A 440 -21.73 15.94 -14.90
C PHE A 440 -20.69 16.78 -15.65
N THR A 441 -20.58 18.06 -15.30
CA THR A 441 -19.53 18.93 -15.84
C THR A 441 -18.51 19.20 -14.75
N ALA A 442 -17.23 19.04 -15.07
CA ALA A 442 -16.13 19.31 -14.16
C ALA A 442 -14.99 20.06 -14.84
N THR A 443 -14.24 20.80 -14.02
CA THR A 443 -12.98 21.45 -14.40
C THR A 443 -11.86 20.87 -13.56
N LEU A 444 -10.88 20.23 -14.21
CA LEU A 444 -9.65 19.73 -13.60
C LEU A 444 -8.49 20.64 -13.99
N ALA A 445 -7.61 20.96 -13.04
CA ALA A 445 -6.36 21.64 -13.35
C ALA A 445 -5.40 20.71 -14.11
N ALA A 446 -4.32 21.27 -14.66
CA ALA A 446 -3.21 20.46 -15.16
C ALA A 446 -2.71 19.51 -14.07
N ASP A 447 -2.36 18.28 -14.44
CA ASP A 447 -1.76 17.29 -13.54
C ASP A 447 -2.60 16.96 -12.28
N THR A 448 -3.92 16.87 -12.47
CA THR A 448 -4.86 16.51 -11.39
C THR A 448 -5.87 15.45 -11.82
N ALA A 449 -6.54 14.85 -10.84
CA ALA A 449 -7.63 13.91 -11.05
C ALA A 449 -8.92 14.36 -10.37
N LEU A 450 -10.01 13.73 -10.77
CA LEU A 450 -11.31 13.77 -10.11
C LEU A 450 -11.80 12.33 -9.96
N ALA A 451 -12.36 12.00 -8.80
CA ALA A 451 -12.91 10.67 -8.55
C ALA A 451 -14.20 10.77 -7.74
N LEU A 452 -15.25 10.16 -8.26
CA LEU A 452 -16.59 10.09 -7.66
C LEU A 452 -16.92 8.63 -7.39
N HIS A 453 -17.53 8.33 -6.25
CA HIS A 453 -18.07 6.99 -6.00
C HIS A 453 -19.30 7.07 -5.08
N THR A 454 -20.17 6.07 -5.15
CA THR A 454 -21.45 6.06 -4.42
C THR A 454 -21.28 6.06 -2.90
N GLY A 455 -20.09 5.75 -2.39
CA GLY A 455 -19.73 5.86 -0.97
C GLY A 455 -19.37 7.29 -0.51
N ALA A 456 -19.17 8.24 -1.42
CA ALA A 456 -18.81 9.63 -1.10
C ALA A 456 -19.84 10.60 -1.70
N ARG A 457 -20.97 10.79 -1.00
CA ARG A 457 -22.09 11.65 -1.43
C ARG A 457 -22.02 13.08 -0.91
N THR A 458 -21.27 13.32 0.16
CA THR A 458 -21.18 14.61 0.85
C THR A 458 -19.74 15.01 1.06
N CYS A 459 -19.41 16.28 0.81
CA CYS A 459 -18.09 16.83 1.08
C CYS A 459 -17.96 17.17 2.57
N GLY A 460 -17.18 16.37 3.30
CA GLY A 460 -16.80 16.58 4.70
C GLY A 460 -15.48 15.87 4.96
N GLY A 461 -14.59 16.50 5.73
CA GLY A 461 -13.26 15.96 6.06
C GLY A 461 -13.35 14.56 6.68
N SER A 462 -12.41 13.70 6.30
CA SER A 462 -12.37 12.25 6.55
C SER A 462 -12.82 11.80 7.94
N SER A 463 -13.78 10.87 7.97
CA SER A 463 -13.63 9.51 8.53
C SER A 463 -14.98 8.81 8.63
N GLY A 464 -15.00 7.53 8.24
CA GLY A 464 -15.82 6.49 8.88
C GLY A 464 -17.32 6.52 8.62
N GLY A 465 -17.80 5.48 7.93
CA GLY A 465 -19.23 5.22 7.78
C GLY A 465 -19.98 5.03 9.09
N GLY A 466 -21.20 5.54 9.10
CA GLY A 466 -22.33 5.09 9.90
C GLY A 466 -22.18 5.20 11.41
N ASP A 467 -22.80 6.22 12.00
CA ASP A 467 -23.60 5.93 13.19
C ASP A 467 -24.84 6.82 13.31
N GLY A 468 -25.93 6.20 13.71
CA GLY A 468 -27.08 6.90 14.27
C GLY A 468 -26.69 7.42 15.65
N GLY A 469 -26.14 8.63 15.70
CA GLY A 469 -25.82 9.31 16.95
C GLY A 469 -25.43 10.75 16.69
N GLY A 470 -26.28 11.69 17.11
CA GLY A 470 -26.06 13.12 16.89
C GLY A 470 -24.72 13.60 17.45
N GLY A 471 -23.88 14.16 16.59
CA GLY A 471 -22.58 14.74 16.93
C GLY A 471 -22.32 15.99 16.09
N THR A 472 -22.25 17.12 16.78
CA THR A 472 -21.89 18.49 16.38
C THR A 472 -21.12 18.70 15.07
N THR A 473 -21.68 19.52 14.18
CA THR A 473 -20.99 20.20 13.06
C THR A 473 -19.63 20.78 13.52
N ALA A 474 -18.54 20.32 12.92
CA ALA A 474 -17.20 20.84 13.21
C ALA A 474 -17.12 22.35 12.92
N THR A 475 -16.76 23.14 13.92
CA THR A 475 -16.49 24.58 13.79
C THR A 475 -15.00 24.82 13.62
N GLY A 476 -14.61 25.89 12.92
CA GLY A 476 -13.19 26.16 12.67
C GLY A 476 -12.91 27.33 11.76
N ALA A 477 -11.67 27.41 11.25
CA ALA A 477 -11.24 28.40 10.27
C ALA A 477 -10.65 27.70 9.03
N SER A 478 -11.01 28.19 7.85
CA SER A 478 -10.49 27.79 6.55
C SER A 478 -9.59 28.90 6.04
N PHE A 479 -8.28 28.68 6.10
CA PHE A 479 -7.25 29.63 5.71
C PHE A 479 -6.97 29.50 4.22
N HIS A 480 -7.10 30.59 3.47
CA HIS A 480 -6.69 30.71 2.07
C HIS A 480 -5.75 31.91 1.96
N VAL A 481 -4.50 31.71 1.55
CA VAL A 481 -3.56 32.81 1.31
C VAL A 481 -2.99 32.75 -0.09
N ASP A 482 -3.09 33.85 -0.84
CA ASP A 482 -2.39 34.01 -2.11
C ASP A 482 -0.91 34.35 -1.83
N ALA A 483 -0.02 33.38 -2.06
CA ALA A 483 1.40 33.54 -1.78
C ALA A 483 2.26 32.82 -2.82
N THR A 484 3.05 33.59 -3.56
CA THR A 484 4.02 33.04 -4.49
C THR A 484 5.30 32.59 -3.77
N THR A 485 5.78 31.40 -4.10
CA THR A 485 6.97 30.78 -3.48
C THR A 485 8.03 30.44 -4.53
N ARG A 486 9.26 30.24 -4.07
CA ARG A 486 10.33 29.62 -4.87
C ARG A 486 10.43 28.14 -4.53
N TRP A 487 11.05 27.35 -5.41
CA TRP A 487 11.28 25.94 -5.13
C TRP A 487 11.98 25.73 -3.79
N GLY A 488 11.48 24.79 -2.99
CA GLY A 488 11.91 24.55 -1.61
C GLY A 488 11.27 25.46 -0.55
N GLN A 489 10.41 26.41 -0.92
CA GLN A 489 9.64 27.22 0.04
C GLN A 489 8.22 26.70 0.19
N ASN A 490 7.71 26.71 1.42
CA ASN A 490 6.32 26.34 1.74
C ASN A 490 5.68 27.42 2.63
N ILE A 491 4.36 27.54 2.58
CA ILE A 491 3.58 28.46 3.40
C ILE A 491 2.94 27.71 4.57
N TYR A 492 2.94 28.35 5.73
CA TYR A 492 2.38 27.85 6.97
C TYR A 492 1.57 28.95 7.66
N VAL A 493 0.68 28.57 8.59
CA VAL A 493 -0.05 29.48 9.48
C VAL A 493 0.29 29.19 10.94
N THR A 494 0.43 30.24 11.74
CA THR A 494 0.55 30.14 13.20
C THR A 494 -0.17 31.30 13.89
N GLY A 495 -0.53 31.16 15.17
CA GLY A 495 -1.35 32.11 15.89
C GLY A 495 -1.29 32.00 17.41
N ASP A 496 -2.09 32.81 18.10
CA ASP A 496 -2.00 33.02 19.55
C ASP A 496 -2.60 31.92 20.43
N ASN A 497 -3.08 30.84 19.83
CA ASN A 497 -3.67 29.70 20.53
C ASN A 497 -2.97 28.38 20.17
N ALA A 498 -3.20 27.35 20.98
CA ALA A 498 -2.54 26.05 20.85
C ALA A 498 -2.84 25.34 19.53
N ALA A 499 -4.07 25.47 19.01
CA ALA A 499 -4.46 24.87 17.74
C ALA A 499 -3.76 25.53 16.53
N LEU A 500 -3.24 26.75 16.70
CA LEU A 500 -2.42 27.45 15.71
C LEU A 500 -0.93 27.49 16.11
N GLY A 501 -0.49 26.65 17.04
CA GLY A 501 0.93 26.53 17.41
C GLY A 501 1.46 27.60 18.36
N GLY A 502 0.64 28.52 18.88
CA GLY A 502 1.04 29.45 19.96
C GLY A 502 2.20 30.40 19.60
N TRP A 503 2.20 30.92 18.37
CA TRP A 503 3.27 31.74 17.77
C TRP A 503 4.65 31.07 17.65
N ASP A 504 4.73 29.76 17.85
CA ASP A 504 5.96 28.99 17.64
C ASP A 504 6.07 28.57 16.16
N PRO A 505 7.04 29.10 15.39
CA PRO A 505 7.24 28.71 14.00
C PRO A 505 7.48 27.22 13.81
N ALA A 506 8.07 26.52 14.80
CA ALA A 506 8.30 25.08 14.70
C ALA A 506 6.97 24.30 14.69
N LYS A 507 5.91 24.87 15.27
CA LYS A 507 4.56 24.29 15.35
C LYS A 507 3.57 24.91 14.35
N ALA A 508 4.05 25.80 13.47
CA ALA A 508 3.22 26.38 12.43
C ALA A 508 2.70 25.27 11.49
N LEU A 509 1.41 25.35 11.14
CA LEU A 509 0.71 24.33 10.34
C LEU A 509 0.94 24.59 8.85
N LYS A 510 1.32 23.56 8.09
CA LYS A 510 1.59 23.69 6.65
C LYS A 510 0.29 23.85 5.87
N LEU A 511 0.26 24.78 4.93
CA LEU A 511 -0.86 24.90 4.00
C LEU A 511 -0.61 24.06 2.74
N ASP A 512 -1.71 23.60 2.13
CA ASP A 512 -1.76 22.83 0.89
C ASP A 512 -1.66 23.77 -0.34
N PRO A 513 -0.66 23.57 -1.23
CA PRO A 513 -0.52 24.34 -2.47
C PRO A 513 -1.37 23.85 -3.64
N ALA A 514 -2.32 22.92 -3.49
CA ALA A 514 -3.12 22.38 -4.60
C ALA A 514 -3.85 23.43 -5.46
N ALA A 515 -4.03 24.65 -4.96
CA ALA A 515 -4.61 25.78 -5.68
C ALA A 515 -3.61 26.93 -5.96
N TYR A 516 -2.30 26.63 -6.06
CA TYR A 516 -1.23 27.61 -6.21
C TYR A 516 -1.54 28.69 -7.28
N PRO A 517 -1.35 30.00 -6.99
CA PRO A 517 -0.62 30.55 -5.84
C PRO A 517 -1.41 30.60 -4.52
N VAL A 518 -2.65 30.11 -4.49
CA VAL A 518 -3.45 30.04 -3.27
C VAL A 518 -3.12 28.79 -2.46
N TRP A 519 -2.71 28.98 -1.22
CA TRP A 519 -2.42 27.94 -0.25
C TRP A 519 -3.60 27.79 0.71
N LYS A 520 -3.95 26.56 1.08
CA LYS A 520 -5.18 26.28 1.85
C LYS A 520 -4.96 25.40 3.07
N LEU A 521 -5.70 25.65 4.15
CA LEU A 521 -5.76 24.75 5.29
C LEU A 521 -7.04 24.98 6.11
N ASP A 522 -7.75 23.90 6.42
CA ASP A 522 -8.86 23.94 7.39
C ASP A 522 -8.33 23.53 8.77
N VAL A 523 -8.64 24.33 9.79
CA VAL A 523 -8.24 24.09 11.18
C VAL A 523 -9.48 24.11 12.08
N ALA A 524 -9.71 23.02 12.80
CA ALA A 524 -10.74 22.95 13.81
C ALA A 524 -10.44 23.93 14.95
N LEU A 525 -11.40 24.80 15.27
CA LEU A 525 -11.31 25.77 16.35
C LEU A 525 -12.68 25.86 17.05
N PRO A 526 -12.72 26.00 18.39
CA PRO A 526 -14.00 26.06 19.09
C PRO A 526 -14.86 27.24 18.62
N ALA A 527 -16.16 27.02 18.49
CA ALA A 527 -17.13 28.05 18.14
C ALA A 527 -17.00 29.29 19.05
N GLY A 528 -17.08 30.49 18.47
CA GLY A 528 -16.94 31.74 19.22
C GLY A 528 -15.51 32.09 19.65
N THR A 529 -14.50 31.31 19.25
CA THR A 529 -13.10 31.62 19.57
C THR A 529 -12.60 32.77 18.72
N GLY A 530 -12.22 33.88 19.36
CA GLY A 530 -11.39 34.92 18.76
C GLY A 530 -9.93 34.51 18.76
N PHE A 531 -9.21 34.76 17.67
CA PHE A 531 -7.80 34.42 17.53
C PHE A 531 -7.04 35.43 16.70
N ARG A 532 -5.72 35.46 16.89
CA ARG A 532 -4.76 36.15 16.04
C ARG A 532 -3.88 35.15 15.31
N TYR A 533 -3.48 35.50 14.10
CA TYR A 533 -2.65 34.64 13.27
C TYR A 533 -1.77 35.44 12.30
N LYS A 534 -0.76 34.75 11.76
CA LYS A 534 0.06 35.18 10.63
C LYS A 534 0.46 34.01 9.77
N TYR A 535 0.75 34.30 8.52
CA TYR A 535 1.43 33.36 7.65
C TYR A 535 2.95 33.44 7.83
N VAL A 536 3.61 32.29 7.74
CA VAL A 536 5.06 32.20 7.69
C VAL A 536 5.49 31.38 6.49
N ARG A 537 6.55 31.84 5.84
CA ARG A 537 7.22 31.13 4.76
C ARG A 537 8.45 30.45 5.32
N LYS A 538 8.60 29.15 5.08
CA LYS A 538 9.81 28.40 5.44
C LYS A 538 10.50 27.92 4.19
N ASP A 539 11.82 28.07 4.13
CA ASP A 539 12.64 27.46 3.08
C ASP A 539 13.20 26.09 3.50
N ALA A 540 13.87 25.41 2.56
CA ALA A 540 14.45 24.09 2.76
C ALA A 540 15.55 24.02 3.84
N ASN A 541 16.13 25.17 4.24
CA ASN A 541 17.12 25.25 5.31
C ASN A 541 16.50 25.63 6.67
N GLY A 542 15.17 25.73 6.73
CA GLY A 542 14.44 26.10 7.94
C GLY A 542 14.42 27.60 8.23
N LEU A 543 14.83 28.47 7.30
CA LEU A 543 14.72 29.92 7.48
C LEU A 543 13.24 30.32 7.46
N VAL A 544 12.80 31.00 8.52
CA VAL A 544 11.42 31.47 8.68
C VAL A 544 11.33 32.95 8.31
N THR A 545 10.51 33.27 7.30
CA THR A 545 10.13 34.64 6.95
C THR A 545 8.67 34.87 7.33
N TRP A 546 8.43 35.83 8.22
CA TRP A 546 7.09 36.18 8.68
C TRP A 546 6.39 37.14 7.72
N GLU A 547 5.08 37.03 7.66
CA GLU A 547 4.21 38.06 7.10
C GLU A 547 4.46 39.43 7.77
N SER A 548 4.61 40.47 6.95
CA SER A 548 4.82 41.84 7.39
C SER A 548 3.53 42.49 7.91
N GLY A 549 3.66 43.48 8.80
CA GLY A 549 2.52 44.21 9.35
C GLY A 549 2.06 43.69 10.71
N ALA A 550 0.89 44.14 11.16
CA ALA A 550 0.28 43.68 12.42
C ALA A 550 -0.27 42.25 12.29
N ASP A 551 -0.55 41.60 13.42
CA ASP A 551 -1.20 40.28 13.41
C ASP A 551 -2.61 40.39 12.81
N ARG A 552 -2.99 39.39 12.01
CA ARG A 552 -4.38 39.27 11.54
C ARG A 552 -5.26 38.82 12.69
N THR A 553 -6.50 39.29 12.74
CA THR A 553 -7.50 38.93 13.76
C THR A 553 -8.72 38.31 13.11
N ALA A 554 -9.27 37.27 13.72
CA ALA A 554 -10.46 36.58 13.25
C ALA A 554 -11.24 35.97 14.42
N ALA A 555 -12.51 35.64 14.20
CA ALA A 555 -13.35 34.98 15.19
C ALA A 555 -14.24 33.92 14.54
N VAL A 556 -14.16 32.70 15.04
CA VAL A 556 -14.96 31.58 14.54
C VAL A 556 -16.43 31.82 14.87
N GLY A 557 -17.30 31.62 13.88
CA GLY A 557 -18.75 31.71 14.07
C GLY A 557 -19.28 30.67 15.06
N THR A 558 -20.58 30.73 15.36
CA THR A 558 -21.24 29.76 16.25
C THR A 558 -21.46 28.40 15.58
N THR A 559 -21.37 28.33 14.25
CA THR A 559 -21.48 27.10 13.43
C THR A 559 -20.62 27.22 12.17
N GLY A 560 -20.04 26.10 11.70
CA GLY A 560 -19.32 26.00 10.42
C GLY A 560 -17.88 26.53 10.44
N LEU A 561 -17.27 26.57 9.26
CA LEU A 561 -15.92 27.09 9.05
C LEU A 561 -15.95 28.58 8.66
N LEU A 562 -15.16 29.40 9.34
CA LEU A 562 -14.86 30.76 8.93
C LEU A 562 -13.87 30.74 7.77
N ALA A 563 -14.26 31.19 6.59
CA ALA A 563 -13.33 31.35 5.47
C ALA A 563 -12.51 32.66 5.59
N LEU A 564 -11.19 32.53 5.57
CA LEU A 564 -10.22 33.62 5.58
C LEU A 564 -9.53 33.64 4.22
N ASN A 565 -9.76 34.70 3.43
CA ASN A 565 -9.16 34.86 2.10
C ASN A 565 -8.19 36.04 2.15
N ASP A 566 -6.91 35.71 2.29
CA ASP A 566 -5.82 36.65 2.56
C ASP A 566 -4.90 36.77 1.33
N THR A 567 -4.25 37.92 1.23
CA THR A 567 -3.29 38.29 0.19
C THR A 567 -2.03 38.86 0.81
#